data_AF-A0A5C8PNK0-F1
#
_entry.id   AF-A0A5C8PNK0-F1
#
_cell.length_a   1.000
_cell.length_b   1.000
_cell.length_c   1.000
_cell.angle_alpha   90.00
_cell.angle_beta   90.00
_cell.angle_gamma   90.00
#
_symmetry.space_group_name_H-M   'P 1'
#
loop_
_entity.id
_entity.type
_entity.pdbx_description
1 polymer ?
#
loop_
_entity_poly.entity_id
_entity_poly.type
_entity_poly.pdbx_seq_one_letter_code
_entity_poly.pdbx_strand_id
1 'polypeptide(L)' 'MTDISTDHGSVLPPDAAALVVDASGDISFLLPDYPATAEVPRMVQLLAAVLLRSRDEEWVEEMLADLADAPRS' A
#
# COMPACT_ATOMS: atom_id res chain seq x y z
N MET A 1 -30.20 -14.59 15.45
CA MET A 1 -29.19 -15.22 14.57
C MET A 1 -28.07 -14.21 14.49
N THR A 2 -27.00 -14.41 15.25
CA THR A 2 -25.88 -13.46 15.33
C THR A 2 -24.96 -13.77 14.17
N ASP A 3 -24.93 -12.91 13.15
CA ASP A 3 -23.93 -12.96 12.09
C ASP A 3 -22.55 -12.85 12.75
N ILE A 4 -21.83 -13.97 12.79
CA ILE A 4 -20.42 -13.98 13.11
C ILE A 4 -19.74 -13.43 11.85
N SER A 5 -19.64 -12.11 11.76
CA SER A 5 -18.69 -11.48 10.84
C SER A 5 -17.32 -11.89 11.33
N THR A 6 -16.76 -12.94 10.74
CA THR A 6 -15.33 -13.20 10.86
C THR A 6 -14.62 -12.08 10.11
N ASP A 7 -14.38 -10.99 10.82
CA ASP A 7 -13.50 -9.90 10.43
C ASP A 7 -12.08 -10.47 10.38
N HIS A 8 -11.73 -11.06 9.24
CA HIS A 8 -10.39 -11.58 8.99
C HIS A 8 -9.48 -10.40 8.65
N GLY A 9 -9.17 -9.59 9.66
CA GLY A 9 -8.18 -8.52 9.54
C GLY A 9 -6.81 -9.08 9.17
N SER A 10 -6.02 -8.29 8.45
CA SER A 10 -4.61 -8.62 8.19
C SER A 10 -3.75 -8.16 9.37
N VAL A 11 -2.92 -9.06 9.91
CA VAL A 11 -1.93 -8.73 10.95
C VAL A 11 -0.59 -8.45 10.27
N LEU A 12 -0.11 -7.21 10.40
CA LEU A 12 1.21 -6.82 9.92
C LEU A 12 2.29 -7.20 10.96
N PRO A 13 3.45 -7.74 10.54
CA PRO A 13 4.60 -7.90 11.41
C PRO A 13 5.06 -6.55 12.01
N PRO A 14 5.71 -6.54 13.19
CA PRO A 14 6.07 -5.32 13.92
C PRO A 14 6.91 -4.31 13.14
N ASP A 15 7.72 -4.77 12.19
CA ASP A 15 8.64 -3.93 11.40
C ASP A 15 8.27 -3.89 9.90
N ALA A 16 7.03 -4.23 9.56
CA ALA A 16 6.54 -4.18 8.18
C ALA A 16 6.04 -2.77 7.84
N ALA A 17 6.31 -2.33 6.61
CA ALA A 17 5.65 -1.18 6.01
C ALA A 17 4.55 -1.64 5.06
N ALA A 18 3.45 -0.89 4.96
CA ALA A 18 2.33 -1.24 4.10
C ALA A 18 1.62 -0.01 3.53
N LEU A 19 1.26 -0.06 2.25
CA LEU A 19 0.22 0.78 1.68
C LEU A 19 -1.12 0.07 1.88
N VAL A 20 -2.07 0.76 2.49
CA VAL A 20 -3.40 0.25 2.78
C VAL A 20 -4.40 1.12 2.04
N VAL A 21 -5.26 0.49 1.24
CA VAL A 21 -6.41 1.16 0.62
C VAL A 21 -7.64 0.69 1.38
N ASP A 22 -8.42 1.63 1.90
CA ASP A 22 -9.66 1.30 2.59
C ASP A 22 -10.85 1.11 1.63
N ALA A 23 -12.02 0.78 2.17
CA ALA A 23 -13.23 0.57 1.37
C ALA A 23 -13.75 1.85 0.68
N SER A 24 -13.30 3.03 1.12
CA SER A 24 -13.61 4.32 0.49
C SER A 24 -12.66 4.62 -0.67
N GLY A 25 -11.58 3.86 -0.81
CA GLY A 25 -10.52 4.08 -1.78
C GLY A 25 -9.39 4.97 -1.27
N ASP A 26 -9.41 5.34 0.01
CA ASP A 26 -8.38 6.20 0.59
C ASP A 26 -7.10 5.40 0.85
N ILE A 27 -5.97 5.95 0.40
CA ILE A 27 -4.65 5.33 0.57
C ILE A 27 -3.97 5.87 1.81
N SER A 28 -3.62 4.97 2.73
CA SER A 28 -2.82 5.24 3.91
C SER A 28 -1.48 4.50 3.83
N PHE A 29 -0.43 5.10 4.39
CA PHE A 29 0.88 4.47 4.48
C PHE A 29 1.25 4.21 5.94
N LEU A 30 1.43 2.93 6.28
CA LEU A 30 1.95 2.48 7.55
C LEU A 30 3.46 2.30 7.42
N LEU A 31 4.19 3.06 8.23
CA LEU A 31 5.63 3.03 8.31
C LEU A 31 6.04 2.54 9.71
N PRO A 32 6.92 1.53 9.82
CA PRO A 32 7.45 1.16 11.11
C PRO A 32 8.35 2.27 11.66
N ASP A 33 8.55 2.28 12.97
CA ASP A 33 9.36 3.30 13.63
C ASP A 33 10.85 3.11 13.28
N TYR A 34 11.34 3.91 12.35
CA TYR A 34 12.77 3.98 12.04
C TYR A 34 13.48 4.96 12.98
N PRO A 35 14.68 4.63 13.48
CA PRO A 35 15.56 5.62 14.09
C PRO A 35 15.81 6.77 13.11
N ALA A 36 15.89 8.01 13.60
CA ALA A 36 16.10 9.19 12.73
C ALA A 36 17.41 9.14 11.92
N THR A 37 18.35 8.28 12.30
CA THR A 37 19.64 8.07 11.63
C THR A 37 19.66 6.84 10.72
N ALA A 38 18.59 6.04 10.69
CA ALA A 38 18.53 4.84 9.87
C ALA A 38 18.15 5.19 8.43
N GLU A 39 18.82 4.54 7.47
CA GLU A 39 18.42 4.61 6.08
C GLU A 39 17.10 3.86 5.89
N VAL A 40 16.12 4.52 5.27
CA VAL A 40 14.83 3.88 4.94
C VAL A 40 15.07 2.82 3.86
N PRO A 41 14.59 1.57 4.01
CA PRO A 41 14.80 0.54 2.99
C PRO A 41 14.25 0.92 1.62
N ARG A 42 14.93 0.54 0.54
CA ARG A 42 14.56 0.92 -0.84
C ARG A 42 13.10 0.59 -1.19
N MET A 43 12.59 -0.57 -0.79
CA MET A 43 11.21 -0.97 -1.08
C MET A 43 10.19 -0.14 -0.29
N VAL A 44 10.56 0.33 0.90
CA VAL A 44 9.73 1.24 1.71
C VAL A 44 9.71 2.63 1.08
N GLN A 45 10.84 3.09 0.53
CA GLN A 45 10.89 4.33 -0.26
C GLN A 45 10.01 4.22 -1.52
N LEU A 46 9.96 3.06 -2.18
CA LEU A 46 9.05 2.83 -3.30
C LEU A 46 7.59 2.96 -2.88
N LEU A 47 7.18 2.39 -1.74
CA LEU A 47 5.82 2.55 -1.21
C LEU A 47 5.50 4.04 -0.96
N ALA A 48 6.43 4.79 -0.36
CA ALA A 48 6.25 6.23 -0.17
C ALA A 48 6.14 6.98 -1.51
N ALA A 49 6.93 6.61 -2.52
CA ALA A 49 6.84 7.19 -3.84
C ALA A 49 5.49 6.91 -4.51
N VAL A 50 4.96 5.70 -4.38
CA VAL A 50 3.61 5.33 -4.86
C VAL A 50 2.55 6.18 -4.17
N LEU A 51 2.61 6.36 -2.84
CA LEU A 51 1.67 7.22 -2.11
C LEU A 51 1.70 8.67 -2.61
N LEU A 52 2.89 9.22 -2.88
CA LEU A 52 3.02 10.59 -3.37
C LEU A 52 2.46 10.74 -4.79
N ARG A 53 2.72 9.76 -5.65
CA ARG A 53 2.27 9.78 -7.04
C ARG A 53 0.83 9.34 -7.24
N SER A 54 0.21 8.65 -6.29
CA SER A 54 -1.18 8.19 -6.41
C SER A 54 -2.23 9.32 -6.51
N ARG A 55 -1.82 10.58 -6.33
CA ARG A 55 -2.65 11.78 -6.53
C ARG A 55 -2.59 12.32 -7.96
N ASP A 56 -1.70 11.78 -8.78
CA ASP A 56 -1.52 12.13 -10.19
C ASP A 56 -2.35 11.16 -11.03
N GLU A 57 -3.51 11.62 -11.50
CA GLU A 57 -4.49 10.79 -12.23
C GLU A 57 -3.89 10.19 -13.50
N GLU A 58 -3.09 10.95 -14.26
CA GLU A 58 -2.47 10.48 -15.50
C GLU A 58 -1.51 9.33 -15.21
N TRP A 59 -0.66 9.50 -14.19
CA TRP A 59 0.24 8.43 -13.77
C TRP A 59 -0.51 7.18 -13.28
N VAL A 60 -1.60 7.35 -12.54
CA VAL A 60 -2.40 6.20 -12.07
C VAL A 60 -2.97 5.41 -13.24
N GLU A 61 -3.56 6.09 -14.23
CA GLU A 61 -4.11 5.45 -15.43
C GLU A 61 -3.02 4.72 -16.25
N GLU A 62 -1.82 5.31 -16.39
CA GLU A 62 -0.68 4.64 -17.02
C GLU A 62 -0.31 3.33 -16.30
N MET A 63 -0.22 3.34 -14.98
CA MET A 63 0.14 2.14 -14.20
C MET A 63 -0.95 1.06 -14.25
N LEU A 64 -2.22 1.45 -14.28
CA LEU A 64 -3.33 0.51 -14.44
C LEU A 64 -3.35 -0.11 -15.84
N ALA A 65 -2.99 0.66 -16.88
CA ALA A 65 -2.82 0.14 -18.24
C ALA A 65 -1.68 -0.89 -18.31
N ASP A 66 -0.52 -0.57 -17.74
CA ASP A 66 0.63 -1.51 -17.66
C ASP A 66 0.24 -2.83 -16.97
N LEU A 67 -0.57 -2.76 -15.91
CA LEU A 67 -1.08 -3.94 -15.22
C LEU A 67 -2.08 -4.74 -16.06
N ALA A 68 -2.95 -4.07 -16.82
CA ALA A 68 -3.94 -4.72 -17.69
C ALA A 68 -3.27 -5.48 -18.84
N ASP A 69 -2.16 -4.95 -19.36
CA ASP A 69 -1.38 -5.53 -20.45
C ASP A 69 -0.40 -6.62 -19.97
N ALA A 70 -0.18 -6.76 -18.66
CA ALA A 70 0.67 -7.80 -18.11
C ALA A 70 0.07 -9.20 -18.37
N PRO A 71 0.86 -10.16 -18.88
CA PRO A 71 0.38 -11.52 -19.08
C PRO A 71 -0.06 -12.12 -17.73
N ARG A 72 -1.32 -12.53 -17.63
CA ARG A 72 -1.82 -13.23 -16.45
C ARG A 72 -1.15 -14.60 -16.37
N SER A 73 -0.19 -14.74 -15.46
CA SER A 73 0.46 -16.00 -15.08
C SER A 73 -0.47 -16.87 -14.24
#